data_AF-A0A2S5JF07-F1
#
_entry.id   AF-A0A2S5JF07-F1
#
_cell.length_a   1.000
_cell.length_b   1.000
_cell.length_c   1.000
_cell.angle_alpha   90.00
_cell.angle_beta   90.00
_cell.angle_gamma   90.00
#
_symmetry.space_group_name_H-M   'P 1'
#
loop_
_entity.id
_entity.type
_entity.pdbx_description
1 polymer ?
#
loop_
_entity_poly.entity_id
_entity_poly.type
_entity_poly.pdbx_seq_one_letter_code
_entity_poly.pdbx_strand_id
1 'polypeptide(L)'
;MLRLERRPNPSRFWLYATPPVAVVLTMIAGGLLFAAMGKDPVAVIRTIFWEPLFGDFAFYLRGQLLVKAGPLILIAIGLAMGFRAGIWNIGAEGQYIMGAICGAAVGLAVYPTESRLIFPVMVLAGALGGWAWAMIPAILRTRFNTNEILVSLMLVYVAETILAKAATGFLRNPDGMGFPGSRNFSSYPAAANAELFAGSGLHWGGVTAVFVALAAHVLLRHHVLGYQIRLAGQAPRAARFHGVDPTRLVIFCMGLSGALAGLAGLFEVAGPAGQISIDFNSGYGFTAIIVAFLGRLNPLGIVLAGLLMALTYVGGEMASTNMGLPAAAIQVFQGMLLFFLLGVDVLTNYRIRPVKGAR
;
A
#
# COMPACT_ATOMS: atom_id res chain seq x y z
N MET A 1 -4.42 38.14 -11.72
CA MET A 1 -5.02 36.86 -11.30
C MET A 1 -4.26 35.71 -11.97
N LEU A 2 -3.97 34.61 -11.27
CA LEU A 2 -3.36 33.42 -11.85
C LEU A 2 -4.47 32.48 -12.33
N ARG A 3 -4.38 31.98 -13.57
CA ARG A 3 -5.35 31.02 -14.11
C ARG A 3 -4.64 29.72 -14.50
N LEU A 4 -5.20 28.59 -14.09
CA LEU A 4 -4.78 27.26 -14.53
C LEU A 4 -5.39 27.00 -15.91
N GLU A 5 -4.53 26.79 -16.90
CA GLU A 5 -4.94 26.42 -18.25
C GLU A 5 -4.50 24.99 -18.55
N ARG A 6 -5.43 24.13 -18.97
CA ARG A 6 -5.13 22.72 -19.24
C ARG A 6 -4.17 22.62 -20.43
N ARG A 7 -3.09 21.86 -20.27
CA ARG A 7 -2.14 21.61 -21.36
C ARG A 7 -2.76 20.62 -22.35
N PRO A 8 -2.58 20.81 -23.67
CA PRO A 8 -3.04 19.86 -24.68
C PRO A 8 -2.28 18.53 -24.61
N ASN A 9 -1.00 18.57 -24.24
CA ASN A 9 -0.19 17.39 -23.90
C ASN A 9 0.45 17.57 -22.52
N PRO A 10 0.50 16.51 -21.69
CA PRO A 10 1.20 16.57 -20.41
C PRO A 10 2.68 16.92 -20.63
N SER A 11 3.22 17.80 -19.78
CA SER A 11 4.62 18.22 -19.90
C SER A 11 5.56 17.07 -19.56
N ARG A 12 6.42 16.65 -20.50
CA ARG A 12 7.43 15.62 -20.24
C ARG A 12 8.41 16.00 -19.13
N PHE A 13 8.72 17.30 -19.00
CA PHE A 13 9.58 17.80 -17.92
C PHE A 13 8.92 17.60 -16.56
N TRP A 14 7.70 18.13 -16.37
CA TRP A 14 6.97 17.97 -15.11
C TRP A 14 6.57 16.52 -14.86
N LEU A 15 6.44 15.72 -15.91
CA LEU A 15 6.37 14.28 -15.77
C LEU A 15 7.59 13.82 -14.96
N TYR A 16 8.82 13.85 -15.45
CA TYR A 16 9.93 13.29 -14.65
C TYR A 16 10.31 14.11 -13.39
N ALA A 17 10.02 15.41 -13.36
CA ALA A 17 10.39 16.29 -12.24
C ALA A 17 9.45 16.25 -11.03
N THR A 18 8.17 15.87 -11.20
CA THR A 18 7.20 15.91 -10.08
C THR A 18 7.61 15.07 -8.86
N PRO A 19 7.99 13.77 -9.00
CA PRO A 19 8.36 12.98 -7.83
C PRO A 19 9.59 13.53 -7.07
N PRO A 20 10.71 13.88 -7.73
CA PRO A 20 11.85 14.51 -7.04
C PRO A 20 11.51 15.83 -6.37
N VAL A 21 10.74 16.70 -7.05
CA VAL A 21 10.34 18.01 -6.49
C VAL A 21 9.43 17.81 -5.29
N ALA A 22 8.49 16.86 -5.33
CA ALA A 22 7.63 16.55 -4.21
C ALA A 22 8.44 16.06 -2.99
N VAL A 23 9.44 15.20 -3.19
CA VAL A 23 10.34 14.75 -2.12
C VAL A 23 11.10 15.94 -1.51
N VAL A 24 11.68 16.82 -2.34
CA VAL A 24 12.40 18.00 -1.85
C VAL A 24 11.48 18.94 -1.06
N LEU A 25 10.27 19.22 -1.56
CA LEU A 25 9.28 20.02 -0.83
C LEU A 25 8.88 19.38 0.50
N THR A 26 8.75 18.06 0.51
CA THR A 26 8.47 17.30 1.74
C THR A 26 9.63 17.38 2.73
N MET A 27 10.88 17.30 2.28
CA MET A 27 12.06 17.45 3.13
C MET A 27 12.13 18.86 3.74
N ILE A 28 11.83 19.90 2.96
CA ILE A 28 11.82 21.28 3.45
C ILE A 28 10.69 21.46 4.49
N ALA A 29 9.46 21.11 4.13
CA ALA A 29 8.31 21.34 4.99
C ALA A 29 8.31 20.42 6.23
N GLY A 30 8.74 19.16 6.06
CA GLY A 30 8.96 18.23 7.15
C GLY A 30 10.10 18.67 8.06
N GLY A 31 11.19 19.21 7.49
CA GLY A 31 12.25 19.84 8.27
C GLY A 31 11.74 21.00 9.13
N LEU A 32 10.88 21.86 8.57
CA LEU A 32 10.22 22.93 9.33
C LEU A 32 9.30 22.39 10.44
N LEU A 33 8.58 21.29 10.18
CA LEU A 33 7.79 20.60 11.20
C LEU A 33 8.68 20.11 12.35
N PHE A 34 9.80 19.46 12.05
CA PHE A 34 10.72 18.96 13.07
C PHE A 34 11.40 20.10 13.86
N ALA A 35 11.75 21.21 13.19
CA ALA A 35 12.22 22.43 13.85
C ALA A 35 11.19 22.98 14.84
N ALA A 36 9.91 23.04 14.43
CA ALA A 36 8.82 23.49 15.29
C ALA A 36 8.61 22.60 16.52
N MET A 37 9.04 21.33 16.44
CA MET A 37 9.04 20.37 17.55
C MET A 37 10.32 20.41 18.40
N GLY A 38 11.23 21.36 18.13
CA GLY A 38 12.49 21.51 18.87
C GLY A 38 13.54 20.45 18.53
N LYS A 39 13.42 19.76 17.40
CA LYS A 39 14.41 18.80 16.90
C LYS A 39 15.23 19.43 15.76
N ASP A 40 16.49 19.04 15.64
CA ASP A 40 17.32 19.45 14.51
C ASP A 40 16.79 18.82 13.20
N PRO A 41 16.29 19.64 12.25
CA PRO A 41 15.73 19.15 10.99
C PRO A 41 16.70 18.31 10.18
N VAL A 42 17.97 18.71 10.15
CA VAL A 42 18.99 18.06 9.32
C VAL A 42 19.32 16.69 9.91
N ALA A 43 19.45 16.60 11.24
CA ALA A 43 19.65 15.33 11.93
C ALA A 43 18.48 14.37 11.70
N VAL A 44 17.23 14.84 11.83
CA VAL A 44 16.04 14.00 11.61
C VAL A 44 15.97 13.49 10.16
N ILE A 45 16.18 14.38 9.18
CA ILE A 45 16.16 13.99 7.76
C ILE A 45 17.29 12.99 7.45
N ARG A 46 18.48 13.18 8.02
CA ARG A 46 19.60 12.24 7.90
C ARG A 46 19.23 10.88 8.52
N THR A 47 18.58 10.87 9.68
CA THR A 47 18.11 9.64 10.34
C THR A 47 17.11 8.89 9.46
N ILE A 48 16.21 9.60 8.77
CA ILE A 48 15.19 8.98 7.94
C ILE A 48 15.78 8.42 6.63
N PHE A 49 16.64 9.17 5.93
CA PHE A 49 17.06 8.81 4.57
C PHE A 49 18.49 8.26 4.46
N TRP A 50 19.39 8.62 5.37
CA TRP A 50 20.80 8.25 5.29
C TRP A 50 21.11 7.02 6.15
N GLU A 51 20.69 7.02 7.42
CA GLU A 51 21.05 5.95 8.36
C GLU A 51 20.60 4.55 7.94
N PRO A 52 19.38 4.33 7.39
CA PRO A 52 18.96 3.00 6.96
C PRO A 52 19.76 2.46 5.78
N LEU A 53 20.36 3.33 4.97
CA LEU A 53 21.11 2.97 3.77
C LEU A 53 22.62 2.89 3.99
N PHE A 54 23.17 3.80 4.80
CA PHE A 54 24.61 4.04 4.92
C PHE A 54 25.11 4.14 6.36
N GLY A 55 24.23 3.97 7.36
CA GLY A 55 24.63 3.95 8.77
C GLY A 55 25.30 2.64 9.18
N ASP A 56 25.75 2.60 10.43
CA ASP A 56 26.50 1.45 10.99
C ASP A 56 25.69 0.15 10.97
N PHE A 57 24.36 0.25 11.10
CA PHE A 57 23.44 -0.89 11.04
C PHE A 57 22.75 -1.07 9.67
N ALA A 58 23.27 -0.41 8.62
CA ALA A 58 22.65 -0.44 7.29
C ALA A 58 22.50 -1.85 6.72
N PHE A 59 23.41 -2.78 7.04
CA PHE A 59 23.30 -4.17 6.59
C PHE A 59 21.97 -4.80 7.02
N TYR A 60 21.58 -4.63 8.28
CA TYR A 60 20.33 -5.14 8.84
C TYR A 60 19.12 -4.32 8.36
N LEU A 61 19.24 -3.00 8.38
CA LEU A 61 18.15 -2.09 8.01
C LEU A 61 17.75 -2.22 6.53
N ARG A 62 18.70 -2.49 5.63
CA ARG A 62 18.41 -2.77 4.21
C ARG A 62 17.51 -3.99 4.03
N GLY A 63 17.66 -5.02 4.86
CA GLY A 63 16.75 -6.16 4.88
C GLY A 63 15.34 -5.75 5.30
N GLN A 64 15.22 -4.94 6.36
CA GLN A 64 13.93 -4.40 6.80
C GLN A 64 13.24 -3.53 5.73
N LEU A 65 14.01 -2.81 4.90
CA LEU A 65 13.43 -2.07 3.77
C LEU A 65 12.71 -3.00 2.79
N LEU A 66 13.28 -4.17 2.49
CA LEU A 66 12.65 -5.15 1.60
C LEU A 66 11.41 -5.77 2.25
N VAL A 67 11.50 -6.06 3.54
CA VAL A 67 10.37 -6.55 4.35
C VAL A 67 9.18 -5.60 4.24
N LYS A 68 9.40 -4.30 4.47
CA LYS A 68 8.32 -3.29 4.45
C LYS A 68 7.89 -2.91 3.04
N ALA A 69 8.79 -2.94 2.05
CA ALA A 69 8.46 -2.62 0.67
C ALA A 69 7.54 -3.66 0.02
N GLY A 70 7.70 -4.95 0.34
CA GLY A 70 6.92 -6.04 -0.27
C GLY A 70 5.40 -5.82 -0.18
N PRO A 71 4.82 -5.71 1.03
CA PRO A 71 3.40 -5.44 1.23
C PRO A 71 2.92 -4.14 0.55
N LEU A 72 3.69 -3.06 0.68
CA LEU A 72 3.36 -1.77 0.08
C LEU A 72 3.28 -1.83 -1.45
N ILE A 73 4.25 -2.51 -2.08
CA ILE A 73 4.29 -2.71 -3.54
C ILE A 73 3.11 -3.56 -4.01
N LEU A 74 2.81 -4.67 -3.32
CA LEU A 74 1.70 -5.55 -3.65
C LEU A 74 0.36 -4.81 -3.64
N ILE A 75 0.07 -4.11 -2.54
CA ILE A 75 -1.16 -3.33 -2.39
C ILE A 75 -1.21 -2.23 -3.46
N ALA A 76 -0.11 -1.48 -3.66
CA ALA A 76 -0.05 -0.37 -4.60
C ALA A 76 -0.25 -0.80 -6.06
N ILE A 77 0.27 -1.96 -6.47
CA ILE A 77 0.02 -2.52 -7.81
C ILE A 77 -1.46 -2.85 -7.97
N GLY A 78 -2.08 -3.48 -6.97
CA GLY A 78 -3.52 -3.76 -6.98
C GLY A 78 -4.36 -2.48 -7.12
N LEU A 79 -4.06 -1.47 -6.30
CA LEU A 79 -4.70 -0.16 -6.34
C LEU A 79 -4.51 0.54 -7.70
N ALA A 80 -3.31 0.45 -8.28
CA ALA A 80 -2.99 1.10 -9.55
C ALA A 80 -3.86 0.61 -10.71
N MET A 81 -4.28 -0.67 -10.69
CA MET A 81 -5.19 -1.23 -11.69
C MET A 81 -6.56 -0.55 -11.63
N GLY A 82 -7.11 -0.38 -10.43
CA GLY A 82 -8.38 0.32 -10.22
C GLY A 82 -8.29 1.81 -10.55
N PHE A 83 -7.31 2.51 -9.97
CA PHE A 83 -7.16 3.96 -10.18
C PHE A 83 -6.98 4.32 -11.66
N ARG A 84 -6.28 3.48 -12.43
CA ARG A 84 -6.11 3.67 -13.87
C ARG A 84 -7.40 3.49 -14.67
N ALA A 85 -8.36 2.71 -14.17
CA ALA A 85 -9.70 2.57 -14.72
C ALA A 85 -10.72 3.59 -14.17
N GLY A 86 -10.29 4.52 -13.29
CA GLY A 86 -11.20 5.45 -12.62
C GLY A 86 -12.05 4.80 -11.52
N ILE A 87 -11.58 3.66 -10.99
CA ILE A 87 -12.22 2.90 -9.91
C ILE A 87 -11.42 3.13 -8.63
N TRP A 88 -12.04 3.76 -7.63
CA TRP A 88 -11.34 4.16 -6.42
C TRP A 88 -11.58 3.17 -5.28
N ASN A 89 -10.54 2.43 -4.91
CA ASN A 89 -10.55 1.52 -3.77
C ASN A 89 -9.76 2.12 -2.61
N ILE A 90 -10.44 2.78 -1.66
CA ILE A 90 -9.78 3.32 -0.47
C ILE A 90 -9.71 2.27 0.64
N GLY A 91 -10.60 1.27 0.60
CA GLY A 91 -10.69 0.18 1.57
C GLY A 91 -9.62 -0.91 1.48
N ALA A 92 -8.48 -0.65 0.83
CA ALA A 92 -7.39 -1.61 0.76
C ALA A 92 -6.82 -1.98 2.14
N GLU A 93 -6.88 -1.06 3.10
CA GLU A 93 -6.55 -1.33 4.51
C GLU A 93 -7.42 -2.46 5.09
N GLY A 94 -8.74 -2.37 4.91
CA GLY A 94 -9.66 -3.41 5.37
C GLY A 94 -9.45 -4.74 4.63
N GLN A 95 -9.13 -4.70 3.34
CA GLN A 95 -8.83 -5.90 2.54
C GLN A 95 -7.54 -6.58 2.99
N TYR A 96 -6.53 -5.79 3.37
CA TYR A 96 -5.28 -6.22 3.97
C TYR A 96 -5.54 -6.92 5.32
N ILE A 97 -6.30 -6.28 6.22
CA ILE A 97 -6.68 -6.83 7.52
C ILE A 97 -7.47 -8.15 7.35
N MET A 98 -8.46 -8.18 6.48
CA MET A 98 -9.29 -9.38 6.30
C MET A 98 -8.52 -10.53 5.66
N GLY A 99 -7.59 -10.26 4.73
CA GLY A 99 -6.69 -11.28 4.21
C GLY A 99 -5.73 -11.83 5.26
N ALA A 100 -5.18 -10.96 6.12
CA ALA A 100 -4.40 -11.35 7.29
C ALA A 100 -5.18 -12.30 8.20
N ILE A 101 -6.42 -11.95 8.57
CA ILE A 101 -7.29 -12.77 9.44
C ILE A 101 -7.64 -14.10 8.79
N CYS A 102 -8.09 -14.11 7.53
CA CYS A 102 -8.47 -15.35 6.84
C CYS A 102 -7.27 -16.30 6.68
N GLY A 103 -6.12 -15.75 6.30
CA GLY A 103 -4.88 -16.50 6.19
C GLY A 103 -4.43 -17.09 7.52
N ALA A 104 -4.43 -16.27 8.59
CA ALA A 104 -4.07 -16.70 9.92
C ALA A 104 -5.04 -17.76 10.48
N ALA A 105 -6.35 -17.58 10.28
CA ALA A 105 -7.38 -18.50 10.74
C ALA A 105 -7.19 -19.90 10.14
N VAL A 106 -6.88 -19.99 8.85
CA VAL A 106 -6.62 -21.28 8.19
C VAL A 106 -5.36 -21.94 8.73
N GLY A 107 -4.27 -21.19 8.91
CA GLY A 107 -3.03 -21.73 9.50
C GLY A 107 -3.23 -22.25 10.92
N LEU A 108 -3.98 -21.51 11.75
CA LEU A 108 -4.22 -21.84 13.14
C LEU A 108 -5.29 -22.91 13.35
N ALA A 109 -6.25 -23.07 12.42
CA ALA A 109 -7.27 -24.10 12.48
C ALA A 109 -6.69 -25.52 12.40
N VAL A 110 -5.54 -25.67 11.73
CA VAL A 110 -4.84 -26.95 11.57
C VAL A 110 -3.61 -27.08 12.48
N TYR A 111 -3.36 -26.11 13.35
CA TYR A 111 -2.27 -26.16 14.32
C TYR A 111 -2.47 -27.35 15.28
N PRO A 112 -1.43 -28.14 15.63
CA PRO A 112 0.00 -27.96 15.33
C PRO A 112 0.53 -28.81 14.14
N THR A 113 -0.28 -29.11 13.13
CA THR A 113 0.12 -30.02 12.04
C THR A 113 1.32 -29.50 11.23
N GLU A 114 2.29 -30.35 10.91
CA GLU A 114 3.52 -29.90 10.20
C GLU A 114 3.45 -29.99 8.66
N SER A 115 2.24 -29.98 8.08
CA SER A 115 2.09 -30.16 6.63
C SER A 115 2.61 -28.95 5.86
N ARG A 116 3.48 -29.20 4.86
CA ARG A 116 4.00 -28.15 3.96
C ARG A 116 2.92 -27.48 3.10
N LEU A 117 1.73 -28.07 3.02
CA LEU A 117 0.59 -27.52 2.26
C LEU A 117 -0.10 -26.37 3.01
N ILE A 118 0.18 -26.18 4.30
CA ILE A 118 -0.48 -25.17 5.13
C ILE A 118 -0.20 -23.78 4.59
N PHE A 119 1.07 -23.42 4.36
CA PHE A 119 1.43 -22.11 3.85
C PHE A 119 0.80 -21.78 2.48
N PRO A 120 0.83 -22.65 1.44
CA PRO A 120 0.10 -22.42 0.20
C PRO A 120 -1.42 -22.23 0.38
N VAL A 121 -2.05 -23.00 1.27
CA VAL A 121 -3.50 -22.87 1.52
C VAL A 121 -3.79 -21.56 2.27
N MET A 122 -2.91 -21.13 3.18
CA MET A 122 -2.98 -19.81 3.81
C MET A 122 -2.87 -18.70 2.76
N VAL A 123 -1.96 -18.82 1.79
CA VAL A 123 -1.79 -17.89 0.65
C VAL A 123 -3.09 -17.74 -0.13
N LEU A 124 -3.73 -18.85 -0.48
CA LEU A 124 -5.03 -18.82 -1.15
C LEU A 124 -6.12 -18.21 -0.27
N ALA A 125 -6.17 -18.57 1.02
CA ALA A 125 -7.15 -18.05 1.97
C ALA A 125 -7.00 -16.54 2.21
N GLY A 126 -5.77 -16.04 2.31
CA GLY A 126 -5.49 -14.60 2.45
C GLY A 126 -5.87 -13.81 1.20
N ALA A 127 -5.54 -14.33 0.01
CA ALA A 127 -5.97 -13.74 -1.25
C ALA A 127 -7.50 -13.71 -1.37
N LEU A 128 -8.17 -14.83 -1.07
CA LEU A 128 -9.62 -14.95 -1.14
C LEU A 128 -10.33 -14.10 -0.08
N GLY A 129 -9.77 -13.96 1.12
CA GLY A 129 -10.29 -13.10 2.18
C GLY A 129 -10.31 -11.63 1.76
N GLY A 130 -9.18 -11.14 1.24
CA GLY A 130 -9.09 -9.78 0.70
C GLY A 130 -9.97 -9.57 -0.55
N TRP A 131 -10.02 -10.56 -1.46
CA TRP A 131 -10.89 -10.54 -2.63
C TRP A 131 -12.36 -10.46 -2.25
N ALA A 132 -12.82 -11.32 -1.33
CA ALA A 132 -14.20 -11.37 -0.86
C ALA A 132 -14.60 -10.06 -0.17
N TRP A 133 -13.69 -9.47 0.62
CA TRP A 133 -13.93 -8.17 1.23
C TRP A 133 -14.08 -7.05 0.19
N ALA A 134 -13.24 -7.06 -0.85
CA ALA A 134 -13.33 -6.10 -1.96
C ALA A 134 -14.57 -6.30 -2.85
N MET A 135 -15.16 -7.50 -2.87
CA MET A 135 -16.41 -7.75 -3.59
C MET A 135 -17.59 -6.98 -3.01
N ILE A 136 -17.59 -6.67 -1.70
CA ILE A 136 -18.68 -5.91 -1.07
C ILE A 136 -18.86 -4.54 -1.76
N PRO A 137 -17.87 -3.63 -1.78
CA PRO A 137 -18.02 -2.35 -2.49
C PRO A 137 -18.17 -2.53 -4.01
N ALA A 138 -17.56 -3.55 -4.60
CA ALA A 138 -17.69 -3.81 -6.04
C ALA A 138 -19.13 -4.17 -6.45
N ILE A 139 -19.78 -5.07 -5.73
CA ILE A 139 -21.16 -5.49 -5.97
C ILE A 139 -22.11 -4.35 -5.66
N LEU A 140 -21.90 -3.63 -4.54
CA LEU A 140 -22.75 -2.50 -4.18
C LEU A 140 -22.68 -1.37 -5.20
N ARG A 141 -21.50 -1.10 -5.77
CA ARG A 141 -21.36 -0.14 -6.85
C ARG A 141 -22.05 -0.62 -8.12
N THR A 142 -21.80 -1.86 -8.53
CA THR A 142 -22.29 -2.38 -9.82
C THR A 142 -23.80 -2.59 -9.85
N ARG A 143 -24.40 -3.00 -8.72
CA ARG A 143 -25.86 -3.23 -8.63
C ARG A 143 -26.66 -2.01 -8.20
N PHE A 144 -26.14 -1.20 -7.28
CA PHE A 144 -26.90 -0.11 -6.66
C PHE A 144 -26.31 1.28 -6.96
N ASN A 145 -25.25 1.36 -7.79
CA ASN A 145 -24.58 2.61 -8.15
C ASN A 145 -24.13 3.43 -6.92
N THR A 146 -23.76 2.74 -5.84
CA THR A 146 -23.23 3.36 -4.63
C THR A 146 -21.84 3.95 -4.85
N ASN A 147 -21.48 4.94 -4.03
CA ASN A 147 -20.14 5.52 -4.06
C ASN A 147 -19.13 4.55 -3.43
N GLU A 148 -18.31 3.91 -4.27
CA GLU A 148 -17.33 2.93 -3.83
C GLU A 148 -16.26 3.51 -2.89
N ILE A 149 -15.99 4.81 -2.96
CA ILE A 149 -15.02 5.49 -2.09
C ILE A 149 -15.52 5.44 -0.65
N LEU A 150 -16.78 5.86 -0.45
CA LEU A 150 -17.39 5.90 0.88
C LEU A 150 -17.57 4.49 1.43
N VAL A 151 -18.12 3.55 0.64
CA VAL A 151 -18.37 2.19 1.11
C VAL A 151 -17.05 1.48 1.46
N SER A 152 -16.03 1.58 0.60
CA SER A 152 -14.75 0.92 0.87
C SER A 152 -14.02 1.54 2.07
N LEU A 153 -14.08 2.87 2.25
CA LEU A 153 -13.53 3.55 3.42
C LEU A 153 -14.25 3.14 4.71
N MET A 154 -15.59 3.12 4.72
CA MET A 154 -16.37 2.75 5.91
C MET A 154 -16.14 1.29 6.32
N LEU A 155 -15.91 0.40 5.35
CA LEU A 155 -15.59 -1.00 5.62
C LEU A 155 -14.21 -1.21 6.27
N VAL A 156 -13.31 -0.21 6.25
CA VAL A 156 -12.04 -0.30 6.99
C VAL A 156 -12.30 -0.37 8.49
N TYR A 157 -13.13 0.53 9.03
CA TYR A 157 -13.48 0.53 10.47
C TYR A 157 -14.14 -0.79 10.90
N VAL A 158 -14.95 -1.37 10.02
CA VAL A 158 -15.55 -2.69 10.27
C VAL A 158 -14.47 -3.77 10.34
N ALA A 159 -13.51 -3.77 9.41
CA ALA A 159 -12.39 -4.72 9.41
C ALA A 159 -11.50 -4.56 10.66
N GLU A 160 -11.21 -3.33 11.09
CA GLU A 160 -10.47 -3.04 12.33
C GLU A 160 -11.20 -3.58 13.57
N THR A 161 -12.53 -3.43 13.61
CA THR A 161 -13.34 -4.00 14.71
C THR A 161 -13.32 -5.53 14.69
N ILE A 162 -13.38 -6.14 13.51
CA ILE A 162 -13.26 -7.59 13.33
C ILE A 162 -11.86 -8.07 13.76
N LEU A 163 -10.80 -7.33 13.43
CA LEU A 163 -9.43 -7.61 13.85
C LEU A 163 -9.29 -7.61 15.37
N ALA A 164 -9.80 -6.57 16.04
CA ALA A 164 -9.81 -6.51 17.50
C ALA A 164 -10.57 -7.71 18.11
N LYS A 165 -11.71 -8.09 17.51
CA LYS A 165 -12.47 -9.27 17.93
C LYS A 165 -11.75 -10.59 17.63
N ALA A 166 -10.97 -10.67 16.56
CA ALA A 166 -10.17 -11.84 16.21
C ALA A 166 -9.04 -12.04 17.23
N ALA A 167 -8.30 -10.96 17.54
CA ALA A 167 -7.19 -10.98 18.49
C ALA A 167 -7.63 -11.31 19.93
N THR A 168 -8.81 -10.83 20.34
CA THR A 168 -9.36 -11.06 21.70
C THR A 168 -10.26 -12.30 21.80
N GLY A 169 -10.75 -12.80 20.67
CA GLY A 169 -11.76 -13.86 20.60
C GLY A 169 -11.25 -15.11 19.89
N PHE A 170 -11.66 -15.29 18.64
CA PHE A 170 -11.58 -16.57 17.95
C PHE A 170 -10.17 -16.98 17.48
N LEU A 171 -9.23 -16.03 17.32
CA LEU A 171 -7.82 -16.34 17.05
C LEU A 171 -6.94 -16.21 18.28
N ARG A 172 -7.49 -15.89 19.46
CA ARG A 172 -6.71 -15.67 20.66
C ARG A 172 -5.90 -16.90 21.03
N ASN A 173 -4.61 -16.72 21.33
CA ASN A 173 -3.75 -17.79 21.80
C ASN A 173 -4.25 -18.34 23.15
N PRO A 174 -4.62 -19.63 23.23
CA PRO A 174 -5.00 -20.26 24.50
C PRO A 174 -3.88 -20.20 25.54
N ASP A 175 -2.62 -20.24 25.09
CA ASP A 175 -1.43 -20.24 25.95
C ASP A 175 -0.94 -18.80 26.25
N GLY A 176 -1.64 -17.78 25.76
CA GLY A 176 -1.24 -16.38 25.84
C GLY A 176 -1.50 -15.70 27.19
N MET A 177 -1.80 -16.45 28.25
CA MET A 177 -2.04 -15.91 29.62
C MET A 177 -3.07 -14.77 29.69
N GLY A 178 -4.05 -14.76 28.77
CA GLY A 178 -5.08 -13.73 28.70
C GLY A 178 -4.71 -12.47 27.90
N PHE A 179 -3.48 -12.35 27.39
CA PHE A 179 -3.09 -11.27 26.49
C PHE A 179 -3.80 -11.40 25.13
N PRO A 180 -4.24 -10.29 24.52
CA PRO A 180 -4.84 -10.30 23.20
C PRO A 180 -3.78 -10.60 22.14
N GLY A 181 -4.09 -11.52 21.24
CA GLY A 181 -3.22 -11.86 20.12
C GLY A 181 -3.27 -13.34 19.75
N SER A 182 -2.91 -13.65 18.50
CA SER A 182 -2.86 -15.04 18.04
C SER A 182 -1.60 -15.76 18.50
N ARG A 183 -1.55 -17.09 18.29
CA ARG A 183 -0.29 -17.83 18.36
C ARG A 183 0.73 -17.19 17.41
N ASN A 184 2.00 -17.25 17.79
CA ASN A 184 3.09 -16.68 17.01
C ASN A 184 3.49 -17.64 15.88
N PHE A 185 3.35 -17.22 14.63
CA PHE A 185 3.69 -17.98 13.44
C PHE A 185 5.20 -18.27 13.34
N SER A 186 6.09 -17.46 13.93
CA SER A 186 7.52 -17.75 13.99
C SER A 186 7.84 -19.03 14.79
N SER A 187 6.97 -19.42 15.72
CA SER A 187 7.07 -20.69 16.43
C SER A 187 6.43 -21.88 15.69
N TYR A 188 5.87 -21.65 14.50
CA TYR A 188 5.17 -22.66 13.70
C TYR A 188 5.71 -22.71 12.26
N PRO A 189 6.81 -23.46 12.03
CA PRO A 189 7.53 -23.45 10.76
C PRO A 189 6.69 -23.79 9.52
N ALA A 190 5.66 -24.64 9.68
CA ALA A 190 4.79 -25.03 8.57
C ALA A 190 3.87 -23.90 8.06
N ALA A 191 3.64 -22.87 8.88
CA ALA A 191 2.82 -21.70 8.57
C ALA A 191 3.63 -20.40 8.49
N ALA A 192 4.90 -20.41 8.91
CA ALA A 192 5.77 -19.25 8.93
C ALA A 192 6.22 -18.83 7.52
N ASN A 193 6.16 -17.52 7.27
CA ASN A 193 6.79 -16.88 6.11
C ASN A 193 8.25 -16.53 6.47
N ALA A 194 9.09 -17.55 6.63
CA ALA A 194 10.49 -17.38 6.98
C ALA A 194 11.27 -16.62 5.90
N GLU A 195 12.38 -16.00 6.31
CA GLU A 195 13.34 -15.43 5.36
C GLU A 195 13.88 -16.52 4.42
N LEU A 196 13.89 -16.23 3.12
CA LEU A 196 14.41 -17.14 2.09
C LEU A 196 15.94 -17.23 2.14
N PHE A 197 16.58 -16.11 2.44
CA PHE A 197 18.02 -16.03 2.67
C PHE A 197 18.27 -15.35 4.01
N ALA A 198 18.98 -16.03 4.91
CA ALA A 198 19.24 -15.52 6.25
C ALA A 198 19.92 -14.14 6.21
N GLY A 199 19.35 -13.16 6.92
CA GLY A 199 19.90 -11.81 7.01
C GLY A 199 19.62 -10.93 5.79
N SER A 200 18.86 -11.42 4.81
CA SER A 200 18.45 -10.61 3.65
C SER A 200 17.15 -9.84 3.87
N GLY A 201 16.33 -10.23 4.86
CA GLY A 201 14.96 -9.73 5.01
C GLY A 201 14.03 -10.11 3.84
N LEU A 202 14.48 -10.92 2.87
CA LEU A 202 13.65 -11.32 1.74
C LEU A 202 12.76 -12.50 2.13
N HIS A 203 11.46 -12.30 2.10
CA HIS A 203 10.43 -13.31 2.34
C HIS A 203 9.54 -13.49 1.10
N TRP A 204 8.58 -14.42 1.14
CA TRP A 204 7.69 -14.67 -0.01
C TRP A 204 6.86 -13.45 -0.42
N GLY A 205 6.65 -12.48 0.48
CA GLY A 205 5.99 -11.22 0.14
C GLY A 205 6.80 -10.37 -0.84
N GLY A 206 8.11 -10.26 -0.63
CA GLY A 206 9.01 -9.54 -1.56
C GLY A 206 9.11 -10.23 -2.92
N VAL A 207 9.21 -11.57 -2.94
CA VAL A 207 9.24 -12.34 -4.20
C VAL A 207 7.93 -12.18 -4.96
N THR A 208 6.80 -12.30 -4.26
CA THR A 208 5.47 -12.12 -4.85
C THR A 208 5.30 -10.68 -5.37
N ALA A 209 5.81 -9.67 -4.67
CA ALA A 209 5.77 -8.28 -5.10
C ALA A 209 6.48 -8.08 -6.46
N VAL A 210 7.67 -8.63 -6.63
CA VAL A 210 8.43 -8.55 -7.90
C VAL A 210 7.68 -9.29 -9.02
N PHE A 211 7.20 -10.51 -8.75
CA PHE A 211 6.43 -11.28 -9.72
C PHE A 211 5.16 -10.55 -10.16
N VAL A 212 4.39 -10.02 -9.21
CA VAL A 212 3.17 -9.25 -9.47
C VAL A 212 3.48 -7.95 -10.21
N ALA A 213 4.60 -7.28 -9.93
CA ALA A 213 5.02 -6.09 -10.68
C ALA A 213 5.28 -6.42 -12.15
N LEU A 214 5.97 -7.52 -12.44
CA LEU A 214 6.21 -7.98 -13.81
C LEU A 214 4.90 -8.40 -14.49
N ALA A 215 4.07 -9.20 -13.82
CA ALA A 215 2.78 -9.65 -14.34
C ALA A 215 1.85 -8.46 -14.64
N ALA A 216 1.76 -7.49 -13.73
CA ALA A 216 0.99 -6.27 -13.94
C ALA A 216 1.56 -5.41 -15.07
N HIS A 217 2.89 -5.37 -15.24
CA HIS A 217 3.52 -4.67 -16.36
C HIS A 217 3.11 -5.28 -17.71
N VAL A 218 3.18 -6.61 -17.81
CA VAL A 218 2.78 -7.35 -19.01
C VAL A 218 1.28 -7.19 -19.27
N LEU A 219 0.44 -7.39 -18.25
CA LEU A 219 -1.01 -7.23 -18.34
C LEU A 219 -1.40 -5.83 -18.81
N LEU A 220 -0.78 -4.78 -18.24
CA LEU A 220 -1.06 -3.42 -18.65
C LEU A 220 -0.55 -3.17 -20.07
N ARG A 221 0.71 -3.47 -20.41
CA ARG A 221 1.25 -3.08 -21.72
C ARG A 221 0.81 -3.94 -22.88
N HIS A 222 0.67 -5.24 -22.67
CA HIS A 222 0.59 -6.23 -23.74
C HIS A 222 -0.74 -7.02 -23.78
N HIS A 223 -1.66 -6.83 -22.83
CA HIS A 223 -2.93 -7.55 -22.79
C HIS A 223 -4.16 -6.66 -23.05
N VAL A 224 -5.23 -7.25 -23.60
CA VAL A 224 -6.50 -6.56 -23.93
C VAL A 224 -7.14 -5.95 -22.69
N LEU A 225 -7.15 -6.66 -21.56
CA LEU A 225 -7.64 -6.12 -20.29
C LEU A 225 -6.90 -4.85 -19.88
N GLY A 226 -5.58 -4.78 -20.07
CA GLY A 226 -4.80 -3.58 -19.80
C GLY A 226 -5.20 -2.39 -20.68
N TYR A 227 -5.51 -2.65 -21.95
CA TYR A 227 -6.06 -1.65 -22.86
C TYR A 227 -7.44 -1.16 -22.39
N GLN A 228 -8.35 -2.08 -22.01
CA GLN A 228 -9.68 -1.75 -21.49
C GLN A 228 -9.62 -0.89 -20.22
N ILE A 229 -8.73 -1.24 -19.28
CA ILE A 229 -8.48 -0.48 -18.04
C ILE A 229 -8.06 0.97 -18.37
N ARG A 230 -7.09 1.15 -19.28
CA ARG A 230 -6.66 2.51 -19.68
C ARG A 230 -7.75 3.29 -20.38
N LEU A 231 -8.46 2.65 -21.32
CA LEU A 231 -9.52 3.29 -22.09
C LEU A 231 -10.67 3.71 -21.18
N ALA A 232 -11.06 2.87 -20.22
CA ALA A 232 -12.11 3.17 -19.26
C ALA A 232 -11.79 4.40 -18.39
N GLY A 233 -10.54 4.54 -17.92
CA GLY A 233 -10.14 5.70 -17.13
C GLY A 233 -10.01 7.00 -17.93
N GLN A 234 -9.60 6.93 -19.20
CA GLN A 234 -9.41 8.11 -20.05
C GLN A 234 -10.70 8.60 -20.70
N ALA A 235 -11.52 7.67 -21.21
CA ALA A 235 -12.73 7.96 -21.96
C ALA A 235 -13.82 6.89 -21.68
N PRO A 236 -14.52 6.96 -20.53
CA PRO A 236 -15.52 5.96 -20.15
C PRO A 236 -16.61 5.73 -21.22
N ARG A 237 -17.03 6.80 -21.92
CA ARG A 237 -18.02 6.72 -23.01
C ARG A 237 -17.49 5.95 -24.22
N ALA A 238 -16.24 6.21 -24.60
CA ALA A 238 -15.59 5.49 -25.70
C ALA A 238 -15.35 4.02 -25.34
N ALA A 239 -14.99 3.73 -24.08
CA ALA A 239 -14.84 2.37 -23.58
C ALA A 239 -16.13 1.54 -23.74
N ARG A 240 -17.28 2.12 -23.36
CA ARG A 240 -18.59 1.47 -23.53
C ARG A 240 -18.93 1.24 -24.99
N PHE A 241 -18.65 2.22 -25.86
CA PHE A 241 -18.87 2.08 -27.30
C PHE A 241 -17.99 0.97 -27.92
N HIS A 242 -16.78 0.78 -27.39
CA HIS A 242 -15.86 -0.27 -27.78
C HIS A 242 -16.18 -1.64 -27.11
N GLY A 243 -17.35 -1.79 -26.47
CA GLY A 243 -17.81 -3.05 -25.88
C GLY A 243 -17.20 -3.42 -24.53
N VAL A 244 -16.55 -2.48 -23.83
CA VAL A 244 -16.06 -2.72 -22.46
C VAL A 244 -17.24 -2.73 -21.50
N ASP A 245 -17.46 -3.87 -20.84
CA ASP A 245 -18.45 -4.01 -19.76
C ASP A 245 -17.92 -3.33 -18.47
N PRO A 246 -18.51 -2.20 -18.04
CA PRO A 246 -18.06 -1.50 -16.84
C PRO A 246 -18.21 -2.33 -15.57
N THR A 247 -19.23 -3.20 -15.52
CA THR A 247 -19.52 -4.04 -14.34
C THR A 247 -18.42 -5.06 -14.14
N ARG A 248 -18.03 -5.76 -15.20
CA ARG A 248 -16.91 -6.71 -15.15
C ARG A 248 -15.59 -6.02 -14.81
N LEU A 249 -15.37 -4.82 -15.34
CA LEU A 249 -14.15 -4.06 -15.07
C LEU A 249 -14.05 -3.64 -13.59
N VAL A 250 -15.16 -3.19 -13.00
CA VAL A 250 -15.25 -2.87 -11.56
C VAL A 250 -14.94 -4.09 -10.70
N ILE A 251 -15.62 -5.21 -10.98
CA ILE A 251 -15.43 -6.46 -10.23
C ILE A 251 -13.98 -6.95 -10.35
N PHE A 252 -13.41 -6.93 -11.55
CA PHE A 252 -12.04 -7.34 -11.78
C PHE A 252 -11.04 -6.45 -11.03
N CYS A 253 -11.14 -5.12 -11.16
CA CYS A 253 -10.16 -4.21 -10.55
C CYS A 253 -10.25 -4.22 -9.01
N MET A 254 -11.47 -4.19 -8.45
CA MET A 254 -11.68 -4.29 -7.01
C MET A 254 -11.21 -5.65 -6.49
N GLY A 255 -11.57 -6.73 -7.17
CA GLY A 255 -11.18 -8.08 -6.76
C GLY A 255 -9.68 -8.31 -6.81
N LEU A 256 -9.01 -7.89 -7.88
CA LEU A 256 -7.56 -7.99 -7.98
C LEU A 256 -6.86 -7.14 -6.92
N SER A 257 -7.34 -5.91 -6.68
CA SER A 257 -6.82 -5.06 -5.62
C SER A 257 -6.99 -5.69 -4.24
N GLY A 258 -8.17 -6.26 -3.96
CA GLY A 258 -8.45 -6.96 -2.71
C GLY A 258 -7.61 -8.21 -2.53
N ALA A 259 -7.43 -9.01 -3.58
CA ALA A 259 -6.60 -10.21 -3.52
C ALA A 259 -5.13 -9.88 -3.22
N LEU A 260 -4.57 -8.87 -3.90
CA LEU A 260 -3.19 -8.44 -3.67
C LEU A 260 -3.01 -7.80 -2.28
N ALA A 261 -3.99 -7.03 -1.81
CA ALA A 261 -3.96 -6.49 -0.46
C ALA A 261 -4.08 -7.58 0.61
N GLY A 262 -4.95 -8.57 0.41
CA GLY A 262 -5.10 -9.70 1.32
C GLY A 262 -3.87 -10.60 1.37
N LEU A 263 -3.19 -10.80 0.23
CA LEU A 263 -1.89 -11.47 0.16
C LEU A 263 -0.82 -10.71 0.96
N ALA A 264 -0.77 -9.39 0.82
CA ALA A 264 0.14 -8.56 1.61
C ALA A 264 -0.12 -8.70 3.11
N GLY A 265 -1.39 -8.74 3.52
CA GLY A 265 -1.82 -8.97 4.90
C GLY A 265 -1.32 -10.29 5.45
N LEU A 266 -1.58 -11.38 4.73
CA LEU A 266 -1.07 -12.69 5.12
C LEU A 266 0.45 -12.71 5.26
N PHE A 267 1.19 -12.19 4.26
CA PHE A 267 2.64 -12.27 4.29
C PHE A 267 3.24 -11.48 5.45
N GLU A 268 2.58 -10.40 5.89
CA GLU A 268 2.97 -9.65 7.08
C GLU A 268 2.67 -10.42 8.37
N VAL A 269 1.47 -11.02 8.51
CA VAL A 269 1.10 -11.81 9.70
C VAL A 269 1.98 -13.04 9.86
N ALA A 270 2.15 -13.80 8.78
CA ALA A 270 2.87 -15.06 8.80
C ALA A 270 4.40 -14.86 8.90
N GLY A 271 4.90 -13.64 8.64
CA GLY A 271 6.32 -13.32 8.66
C GLY A 271 6.65 -12.26 9.72
N PRO A 272 6.92 -11.00 9.33
CA PRO A 272 7.49 -9.98 10.22
C PRO A 272 6.67 -9.66 11.47
N ALA A 273 5.34 -9.56 11.35
CA ALA A 273 4.49 -9.29 12.51
C ALA A 273 4.37 -10.51 13.41
N GLY A 274 4.44 -11.71 12.83
CA GLY A 274 4.43 -13.01 13.51
C GLY A 274 3.11 -13.37 14.19
N GLN A 275 2.16 -12.45 14.36
CA GLN A 275 0.87 -12.71 15.01
C GLN A 275 -0.17 -11.65 14.62
N ILE A 276 -1.44 -12.01 14.75
CA ILE A 276 -2.55 -11.05 14.75
C ILE A 276 -2.61 -10.39 16.13
N SER A 277 -2.50 -9.06 16.18
CA SER A 277 -2.72 -8.23 17.37
C SER A 277 -3.87 -7.24 17.14
N ILE A 278 -4.30 -6.53 18.18
CA ILE A 278 -5.34 -5.50 18.07
C ILE A 278 -4.88 -4.38 17.13
N ASP A 279 -3.62 -3.99 17.24
CA ASP A 279 -2.99 -2.93 16.43
C ASP A 279 -2.14 -3.50 15.29
N PHE A 280 -2.57 -4.61 14.68
CA PHE A 280 -1.83 -5.29 13.61
C PHE A 280 -1.48 -4.32 12.46
N ASN A 281 -0.20 -3.96 12.36
CA ASN A 281 0.46 -3.12 11.33
C ASN A 281 -0.50 -2.27 10.48
N SER A 282 -1.25 -1.41 11.16
CA SER A 282 -2.27 -0.56 10.56
C SER A 282 -1.63 0.57 9.74
N GLY A 283 -2.27 0.92 8.63
CA GLY A 283 -1.92 2.05 7.78
C GLY A 283 -1.19 1.68 6.48
N TYR A 284 -0.95 0.40 6.22
CA TYR A 284 -0.22 -0.04 5.02
C TYR A 284 -1.05 0.17 3.75
N GLY A 285 -2.35 -0.06 3.82
CA GLY A 285 -3.31 0.20 2.76
C GLY A 285 -3.35 1.68 2.37
N PHE A 286 -3.37 2.58 3.37
CA PHE A 286 -3.34 4.03 3.11
C PHE A 286 -1.99 4.48 2.56
N THR A 287 -0.88 3.96 3.10
CA THR A 287 0.48 4.25 2.63
C THR A 287 0.69 3.78 1.20
N ALA A 288 0.12 2.62 0.82
CA ALA A 288 0.19 2.09 -0.54
C ALA A 288 -0.53 2.97 -1.58
N ILE A 289 -1.52 3.78 -1.18
CA ILE A 289 -2.12 4.80 -2.08
C ILE A 289 -1.04 5.82 -2.48
N ILE A 290 -0.22 6.27 -1.52
CA ILE A 290 0.90 7.18 -1.77
C ILE A 290 1.88 6.56 -2.75
N VAL A 291 2.25 5.30 -2.52
CA VAL A 291 3.13 4.52 -3.40
C VAL A 291 2.56 4.42 -4.82
N ALA A 292 1.26 4.15 -4.97
CA ALA A 292 0.61 4.02 -6.26
C ALA A 292 0.68 5.34 -7.07
N PHE A 293 0.44 6.48 -6.42
CA PHE A 293 0.52 7.80 -7.07
C PHE A 293 1.96 8.25 -7.32
N LEU A 294 2.87 8.00 -6.39
CA LEU A 294 4.31 8.28 -6.55
C LEU A 294 4.91 7.48 -7.70
N GLY A 295 4.52 6.22 -7.83
CA GLY A 295 4.83 5.34 -8.96
C GLY A 295 4.01 5.61 -10.22
N ARG A 296 3.08 6.58 -10.18
CA ARG A 296 2.20 7.01 -11.29
C ARG A 296 1.44 5.88 -11.97
N LEU A 297 0.95 4.95 -11.17
CA LEU A 297 0.16 3.82 -11.65
C LEU A 297 0.92 2.97 -12.69
N ASN A 298 2.25 3.03 -12.69
CA ASN A 298 3.11 2.17 -13.51
C ASN A 298 3.81 1.16 -12.59
N PRO A 299 3.69 -0.15 -12.84
CA PRO A 299 4.26 -1.18 -11.97
C PRO A 299 5.75 -0.99 -11.64
N LEU A 300 6.57 -0.57 -12.61
CA LEU A 300 8.00 -0.31 -12.37
C LEU A 300 8.22 0.92 -11.48
N GLY A 301 7.41 1.97 -11.66
CA GLY A 301 7.46 3.16 -10.81
C GLY A 301 7.00 2.85 -9.38
N ILE A 302 6.02 1.95 -9.24
CA ILE A 302 5.49 1.50 -7.94
C ILE A 302 6.55 0.74 -7.14
N VAL A 303 7.39 -0.08 -7.79
CA VAL A 303 8.51 -0.75 -7.12
C VAL A 303 9.49 0.27 -6.52
N LEU A 304 9.91 1.26 -7.30
CA LEU A 304 10.82 2.31 -6.83
C LEU A 304 10.18 3.19 -5.73
N ALA A 305 8.90 3.55 -5.91
CA ALA A 305 8.14 4.31 -4.93
C ALA A 305 7.94 3.52 -3.62
N GLY A 306 7.72 2.20 -3.70
CA GLY A 306 7.54 1.33 -2.55
C GLY A 306 8.82 1.20 -1.73
N LEU A 307 9.97 1.10 -2.39
CA LEU A 307 11.28 1.15 -1.71
C LEU A 307 11.52 2.50 -1.01
N LEU A 308 11.18 3.62 -1.66
CA LEU A 308 11.30 4.95 -1.06
C LEU A 308 10.35 5.13 0.14
N MET A 309 9.13 4.61 0.05
CA MET A 309 8.18 4.66 1.16
C MET A 309 8.57 3.74 2.30
N ALA A 310 9.11 2.55 2.01
CA ALA A 310 9.70 1.68 3.03
C ALA A 310 10.87 2.36 3.74
N LEU A 311 11.72 3.09 3.01
CA LEU A 311 12.79 3.91 3.59
C LEU A 311 12.24 4.98 4.54
N THR A 312 11.19 5.68 4.12
CA THR A 312 10.54 6.68 4.97
C THR A 312 9.89 6.06 6.22
N TYR A 313 9.37 4.84 6.11
CA TYR A 313 8.75 4.12 7.22
C TYR A 313 9.80 3.64 8.23
N VAL A 314 10.79 2.86 7.78
CA VAL A 314 11.87 2.32 8.64
C VAL A 314 12.71 3.45 9.24
N GLY A 315 13.11 4.42 8.42
CA GLY A 315 13.85 5.59 8.90
C GLY A 315 13.01 6.48 9.82
N GLY A 316 11.69 6.53 9.60
CA GLY A 316 10.73 7.19 10.49
C GLY A 316 10.67 6.51 11.85
N GLU A 317 10.53 5.18 11.90
CA GLU A 317 10.57 4.41 13.14
C GLU A 317 11.89 4.64 13.90
N MET A 318 13.03 4.63 13.21
CA MET A 318 14.32 4.97 13.80
C MET A 318 14.34 6.39 14.39
N ALA A 319 13.82 7.38 13.66
CA ALA A 319 13.72 8.74 14.15
C ALA A 319 12.75 8.86 15.34
N SER A 320 11.67 8.06 15.38
CA SER A 320 10.77 7.97 16.52
C SER A 320 11.49 7.46 17.76
N THR A 321 12.23 6.36 17.64
CA THR A 321 12.94 5.73 18.76
C THR A 321 14.15 6.53 19.22
N ASN A 322 15.02 6.96 18.29
CA ASN A 322 16.29 7.62 18.62
C ASN A 322 16.10 9.07 19.04
N MET A 323 15.12 9.77 18.45
CA MET A 323 14.93 11.20 18.66
C MET A 323 13.66 11.52 19.45
N GLY A 324 12.89 10.51 19.88
CA GLY A 324 11.67 10.70 20.65
C GLY A 324 10.57 11.44 19.87
N LEU A 325 10.55 11.28 18.54
CA LEU A 325 9.50 11.86 17.71
C LEU A 325 8.22 11.01 17.84
N PRO A 326 7.05 11.64 18.01
CA PRO A 326 5.79 10.89 18.02
C PRO A 326 5.51 10.29 16.64
N ALA A 327 4.95 9.08 16.60
CA ALA A 327 4.57 8.40 15.36
C ALA A 327 3.64 9.25 14.47
N ALA A 328 2.79 10.08 15.09
CA ALA A 328 1.93 11.03 14.39
C ALA A 328 2.72 12.04 13.52
N ALA A 329 3.90 12.50 13.96
CA ALA A 329 4.73 13.41 13.17
C ALA A 329 5.26 12.75 11.90
N ILE A 330 5.61 11.46 11.98
CA ILE A 330 6.05 10.66 10.83
C ILE A 330 4.88 10.40 9.86
N GLN A 331 3.68 10.14 10.38
CA GLN A 331 2.47 10.02 9.56
C GLN A 331 2.15 11.33 8.84
N VAL A 332 2.26 12.48 9.52
CA VAL A 332 2.11 13.81 8.89
C VAL A 332 3.16 13.99 7.80
N PHE A 333 4.43 13.61 8.04
CA PHE A 333 5.50 13.68 7.04
C PHE A 333 5.17 12.85 5.78
N GLN A 334 4.64 11.62 5.95
CA GLN A 334 4.18 10.79 4.84
C GLN A 334 2.97 11.41 4.11
N GLY A 335 2.02 11.98 4.84
CA GLY A 335 0.88 12.70 4.28
C GLY A 335 1.29 13.94 3.47
N MET A 336 2.31 14.68 3.94
CA MET A 336 2.90 15.80 3.22
C MET A 336 3.50 15.36 1.88
N LEU A 337 4.13 14.18 1.84
CA LEU A 337 4.65 13.60 0.59
C LEU A 337 3.55 13.42 -0.45
N LEU A 338 2.40 12.84 -0.05
CA LEU A 338 1.25 12.70 -0.94
C LEU A 338 0.71 14.08 -1.36
N PHE A 339 0.55 15.00 -0.40
CA PHE A 339 0.01 16.33 -0.64
C PHE A 339 0.86 17.11 -1.67
N PHE A 340 2.17 17.17 -1.48
CA PHE A 340 3.06 17.85 -2.41
C PHE A 340 3.14 17.12 -3.74
N LEU A 341 3.11 15.79 -3.76
CA LEU A 341 3.08 15.04 -5.01
C LEU A 341 1.84 15.37 -5.84
N LEU A 342 0.65 15.34 -5.24
CA LEU A 342 -0.60 15.69 -5.91
C LEU A 342 -0.60 17.16 -6.33
N GLY A 343 -0.13 18.06 -5.47
CA GLY A 343 -0.04 19.50 -5.74
C GLY A 343 0.88 19.83 -6.92
N VAL A 344 2.06 19.21 -6.98
CA VAL A 344 3.01 19.39 -8.08
C VAL A 344 2.53 18.69 -9.36
N ASP A 345 1.81 17.56 -9.25
CA ASP A 345 1.27 16.87 -10.43
C ASP A 345 0.20 17.69 -11.17
N VAL A 346 -0.42 18.66 -10.51
CA VAL A 346 -1.25 19.69 -11.19
C VAL A 346 -0.43 20.41 -12.27
N LEU A 347 0.86 20.68 -12.06
CA LEU A 347 1.74 21.35 -13.03
C LEU A 347 2.06 20.47 -14.25
N THR A 348 1.92 19.15 -14.13
CA THR A 348 2.04 18.20 -15.23
C THR A 348 0.93 18.43 -16.26
N ASN A 349 -0.30 18.63 -15.78
CA ASN A 349 -1.52 18.71 -16.58
C ASN A 349 -1.97 20.16 -16.88
N TYR A 350 -1.58 21.12 -16.05
CA TYR A 350 -1.97 22.52 -16.15
C TYR A 350 -0.74 23.43 -16.27
N ARG A 351 -0.89 24.55 -16.96
CA ARG A 351 0.07 25.66 -16.96
C ARG A 351 -0.49 26.80 -16.13
N ILE A 352 0.36 27.41 -15.30
CA ILE A 352 0.01 28.64 -14.61
C ILE A 352 0.21 29.78 -15.59
N ARG A 353 -0.88 30.46 -15.99
CA ARG A 353 -0.81 31.65 -16.85
C ARG A 353 -1.20 32.88 -16.02
N PRO A 354 -0.33 33.89 -15.90
CA PRO A 354 -0.75 35.17 -15.35
C PRO A 354 -1.75 35.81 -16.31
N VAL A 355 -2.96 36.07 -15.81
CA VAL A 355 -3.95 36.87 -16.52
C VAL A 355 -3.45 38.31 -16.48
N LYS A 356 -2.94 38.82 -17.61
CA LYS A 356 -2.77 40.26 -17.81
C LYS A 356 -4.18 40.87 -17.75
N GLY A 357 -4.44 41.69 -16.74
CA GLY A 357 -5.69 42.44 -16.67
C GLY A 357 -5.81 43.28 -17.95
N ALA A 358 -6.96 43.19 -18.62
CA ALA A 358 -7.33 44.19 -19.62
C ALA A 358 -7.35 45.53 -18.89
N ARG A 359 -6.50 46.46 -19.34
CA ARG A 359 -6.59 47.87 -18.93
C ARG A 359 -7.82 48.49 -19.57
#